data_AF-M4HZ02-F1
#
_entry.id   AF-M4HZ02-F1
#
_cell.length_a   1.000
_cell.length_b   1.000
_cell.length_c   1.000
_cell.angle_alpha   90.00
_cell.angle_beta   90.00
_cell.angle_gamma   90.00
#
_symmetry.space_group_name_H-M   'P 1'
#
loop_
_entity.id
_entity.type
_entity.pdbx_description
1 polymer ?
#
loop_
_entity_poly.entity_id
_entity_poly.type
_entity_poly.pdbx_seq_one_letter_code
_entity_poly.pdbx_strand_id
1 'polypeptide(L)'
;PNSIEPSTTVLSPYLSHGCLSPKLFYHKLKEVESSMPHTSPPVSLLGQLMWREFYYTAGAGTENFDKMVGNPVCIQIPWGKNNEHLKAWAEGRTGYPFVDAIMRQLKQEGWIHHLARHMVACFLTRGDLWISWEEGAKVFEDYLLDYDWSLNAGNWMWLSASAFFYKYFRVYSPVAFGKKTDKEGLYIRKYVPELKKYPTEFIYEPWKAPKSVQTAA
;
A
#
# COMPACT_ATOMS: atom_id res chain seq x y z
N PRO A 1 -7.09 5.20 -4.09
CA PRO A 1 -6.59 4.43 -2.92
C PRO A 1 -7.73 3.85 -2.07
N ASN A 2 -8.84 4.57 -1.96
CA ASN A 2 -9.94 4.32 -1.03
C ASN A 2 -11.31 4.35 -1.73
N SER A 3 -11.35 3.87 -2.97
CA SER A 3 -12.63 3.58 -3.63
C SER A 3 -13.25 2.34 -2.96
N ILE A 4 -14.57 2.35 -2.78
CA ILE A 4 -15.29 1.20 -2.19
C ILE A 4 -15.19 -0.03 -3.09
N GLU A 5 -15.38 0.18 -4.39
CA GLU A 5 -15.11 -0.82 -5.42
C GLU A 5 -13.68 -0.65 -5.96
N PRO A 6 -12.99 -1.74 -6.33
CA PRO A 6 -11.64 -1.65 -6.86
C PRO A 6 -11.55 -0.77 -8.12
N SER A 7 -10.63 0.19 -8.11
CA SER A 7 -10.36 1.09 -9.24
C SER A 7 -9.21 0.61 -10.14
N THR A 8 -8.73 -0.60 -9.92
CA THR A 8 -7.76 -1.33 -10.77
C THR A 8 -8.30 -2.73 -11.03
N THR A 9 -7.61 -3.52 -11.85
CA THR A 9 -8.15 -4.79 -12.35
C THR A 9 -8.29 -5.90 -11.28
N VAL A 10 -7.61 -5.78 -10.13
CA VAL A 10 -7.51 -6.84 -9.10
C VAL A 10 -7.07 -8.18 -9.68
N LEU A 11 -6.33 -8.16 -10.79
CA LEU A 11 -5.79 -9.38 -11.40
C LEU A 11 -4.51 -9.86 -10.70
N SER A 12 -3.99 -9.09 -9.73
CA SER A 12 -2.74 -9.39 -9.05
C SER A 12 -2.72 -10.75 -8.34
N PRO A 13 -3.78 -11.21 -7.61
CA PRO A 13 -3.75 -12.54 -7.00
C PRO A 13 -3.65 -13.66 -8.05
N TYR A 14 -4.36 -13.51 -9.17
CA TYR A 14 -4.35 -14.47 -10.27
C TYR A 14 -3.00 -14.53 -10.99
N LEU A 15 -2.33 -13.37 -11.13
CA LEU A 15 -0.99 -13.29 -11.71
C LEU A 15 0.06 -13.90 -10.77
N SER A 16 0.02 -13.62 -9.47
CA SER A 16 0.97 -14.16 -8.48
C SER A 16 0.86 -15.69 -8.35
N HIS A 17 -0.36 -16.23 -8.45
CA HIS A 17 -0.61 -17.68 -8.35
C HIS A 17 -0.55 -18.42 -9.71
N GLY A 18 -0.28 -17.71 -10.81
CA GLY A 18 -0.24 -18.31 -12.15
C GLY A 18 -1.60 -18.73 -12.73
N CYS A 19 -2.71 -18.40 -12.06
CA CYS A 19 -4.07 -18.58 -12.60
C CYS A 19 -4.31 -17.78 -13.89
N LEU A 20 -3.62 -16.65 -14.04
CA LEU A 20 -3.57 -15.86 -15.26
C LEU A 20 -2.12 -15.77 -15.75
N SER A 21 -1.87 -16.14 -17.01
CA SER A 21 -0.56 -15.98 -17.63
C SER A 21 -0.23 -14.50 -17.85
N PRO A 22 0.91 -13.99 -17.35
CA PRO A 22 1.33 -12.61 -17.63
C PRO A 22 1.60 -12.38 -19.13
N LYS A 23 2.02 -13.40 -19.88
CA LYS A 23 2.19 -13.33 -21.35
C LYS A 23 0.85 -13.21 -22.07
N LEU A 24 -0.15 -13.98 -21.65
CA LEU A 24 -1.51 -13.84 -22.20
C LEU A 24 -2.04 -12.43 -21.94
N PHE A 25 -1.90 -11.94 -20.70
CA PHE A 25 -2.33 -10.60 -20.35
C PHE A 25 -1.61 -9.53 -21.18
N TYR A 26 -0.28 -9.64 -21.35
CA TYR A 26 0.51 -8.79 -22.24
C TYR A 26 -0.06 -8.75 -23.66
N HIS A 27 -0.27 -9.91 -24.29
CA HIS A 27 -0.75 -9.98 -25.67
C HIS A 27 -2.14 -9.36 -25.81
N LYS A 28 -3.04 -9.59 -24.83
CA LYS A 28 -4.36 -8.96 -24.81
C LYS A 28 -4.30 -7.45 -24.63
N LEU A 29 -3.37 -6.93 -23.84
CA LEU A 29 -3.15 -5.49 -23.75
C LEU A 29 -2.63 -4.91 -25.08
N LYS A 30 -1.69 -5.59 -25.74
CA LYS A 30 -1.16 -5.16 -27.04
C LYS A 30 -2.23 -5.14 -28.14
N GLU A 31 -3.14 -6.11 -28.16
CA GLU A 31 -4.29 -6.11 -29.07
C GLU A 31 -5.16 -4.86 -28.85
N VAL A 32 -5.52 -4.55 -27.61
CA VAL A 32 -6.35 -3.37 -27.28
C VAL A 32 -5.63 -2.05 -27.60
N GLU A 33 -4.35 -1.93 -27.22
CA GLU A 33 -3.53 -0.74 -27.49
C GLU A 33 -3.37 -0.48 -29.00
N SER A 34 -3.36 -1.51 -29.84
CA SER A 34 -3.24 -1.34 -31.29
C SER A 34 -4.44 -0.63 -31.94
N SER A 35 -5.59 -0.63 -31.27
CA SER A 35 -6.86 -0.17 -31.82
C SER A 35 -7.33 1.18 -31.29
N MET A 36 -6.67 1.75 -30.28
CA MET A 36 -7.08 3.02 -29.66
C MET A 36 -5.89 3.83 -29.12
N PRO A 37 -6.01 5.17 -29.01
CA PRO A 37 -5.06 5.96 -28.23
C PRO A 37 -4.94 5.42 -26.80
N HIS A 38 -3.72 5.29 -26.31
CA HIS A 38 -3.46 4.69 -25.01
C HIS A 38 -2.35 5.43 -24.27
N THR A 39 -2.28 5.20 -22.96
CA THR A 39 -1.17 5.69 -22.13
C THR A 39 0.06 4.81 -22.34
N SER A 40 1.24 5.32 -21.98
CA SER A 40 2.51 4.60 -22.06
C SER A 40 3.05 4.24 -20.67
N PRO A 41 3.99 3.28 -20.56
CA PRO A 41 4.76 3.08 -19.33
C PRO A 41 5.40 4.41 -18.87
N PRO A 42 5.51 4.66 -17.55
CA PRO A 42 5.35 3.69 -16.44
C PRO A 42 3.92 3.59 -15.88
N VAL A 43 2.97 4.40 -16.37
CA VAL A 43 1.62 4.52 -15.77
C VAL A 43 0.55 3.69 -16.46
N SER A 44 0.77 3.28 -17.71
CA SER A 44 -0.17 2.43 -18.44
C SER A 44 -0.34 1.04 -17.79
N LEU A 45 -1.39 0.31 -18.19
CA LEU A 45 -1.62 -1.05 -17.71
C LEU A 45 -0.50 -2.00 -18.15
N LEU A 46 0.06 -1.81 -19.35
CA LEU A 46 1.29 -2.47 -19.77
C LEU A 46 2.47 -2.09 -18.88
N GLY A 47 2.58 -0.81 -18.50
CA GLY A 47 3.56 -0.34 -17.53
C GLY A 47 3.46 -1.05 -16.18
N GLN A 48 2.25 -1.37 -15.71
CA GLN A 48 2.07 -2.14 -14.47
C GLN A 48 2.63 -3.57 -14.59
N LEU A 49 2.49 -4.19 -15.76
CA LEU A 49 3.11 -5.49 -16.02
C LEU A 49 4.64 -5.36 -16.11
N MET A 50 5.17 -4.26 -16.67
CA MET A 50 6.62 -4.01 -16.68
C MET A 50 7.18 -3.77 -15.27
N TRP A 51 6.42 -3.16 -14.35
CA TRP A 51 6.82 -3.06 -12.94
C TRP A 51 6.95 -4.43 -12.27
N ARG A 52 6.07 -5.39 -12.60
CA ARG A 52 6.22 -6.78 -12.17
C ARG A 52 7.55 -7.34 -12.66
N GLU A 53 7.81 -7.28 -13.97
CA GLU A 53 9.05 -7.83 -14.55
C GLU A 53 10.32 -7.15 -14.00
N PHE A 54 10.27 -5.83 -13.75
CA PHE A 54 11.35 -5.08 -13.12
C PHE A 54 11.72 -5.67 -11.75
N TYR A 55 10.73 -5.88 -10.88
CA TYR A 55 10.99 -6.43 -9.56
C TYR A 55 11.40 -7.91 -9.59
N TYR A 56 10.84 -8.72 -10.50
CA TYR A 56 11.32 -10.09 -10.72
C TYR A 56 12.79 -10.12 -11.15
N THR A 57 13.18 -9.25 -12.07
CA THR A 57 14.58 -9.15 -12.54
C THR A 57 15.51 -8.68 -11.43
N ALA A 58 15.09 -7.65 -10.67
CA ALA A 58 15.86 -7.14 -9.54
C ALA A 58 16.02 -8.20 -8.43
N GLY A 59 14.94 -8.88 -8.07
CA GLY A 59 14.94 -9.91 -7.04
C GLY A 59 15.77 -11.14 -7.42
N ALA A 60 15.68 -11.60 -8.67
CA ALA A 60 16.46 -12.74 -9.15
C ALA A 60 17.98 -12.44 -9.19
N GLY A 61 18.37 -11.18 -9.42
CA GLY A 61 19.77 -10.77 -9.53
C GLY A 61 20.40 -10.26 -8.23
N THR A 62 19.65 -10.18 -7.13
CA THR A 62 20.11 -9.54 -5.89
C THR A 62 20.07 -10.51 -4.72
N GLU A 63 21.23 -10.74 -4.11
CA GLU A 63 21.30 -11.52 -2.88
C GLU A 63 20.55 -10.81 -1.74
N ASN A 64 19.83 -11.58 -0.91
CA ASN A 64 19.07 -11.08 0.24
C ASN A 64 18.09 -9.94 -0.11
N PHE A 65 17.45 -9.97 -1.29
CA PHE A 65 16.57 -8.90 -1.76
C PHE A 65 15.44 -8.53 -0.78
N ASP A 66 15.00 -9.47 0.05
CA ASP A 66 13.98 -9.33 1.08
C ASP A 66 14.50 -8.91 2.47
N LYS A 67 15.79 -8.65 2.60
CA LYS A 67 16.43 -8.16 3.84
C LYS A 67 17.11 -6.83 3.62
N MET A 68 17.34 -6.09 4.70
CA MET A 68 18.18 -4.90 4.66
C MET A 68 19.67 -5.27 4.71
N VAL A 69 20.07 -6.09 5.68
CA VAL A 69 21.48 -6.48 5.88
C VAL A 69 21.89 -7.50 4.82
N GLY A 70 23.03 -7.27 4.18
CA GLY A 70 23.55 -8.16 3.13
C GLY A 70 22.86 -7.99 1.78
N ASN A 71 22.02 -6.97 1.62
CA ASN A 71 21.38 -6.62 0.36
C ASN A 71 22.13 -5.45 -0.31
N PRO A 72 22.79 -5.67 -1.46
CA PRO A 72 23.68 -4.67 -2.06
C PRO A 72 22.96 -3.44 -2.64
N VAL A 73 21.63 -3.49 -2.85
CA VAL A 73 20.86 -2.35 -3.37
C VAL A 73 20.10 -1.58 -2.28
N CYS A 74 20.03 -2.13 -1.06
CA CYS A 74 19.30 -1.55 0.04
C CYS A 74 20.18 -0.61 0.88
N ILE A 75 19.74 0.65 1.03
CA ILE A 75 20.35 1.59 1.97
C ILE A 75 20.21 1.04 3.40
N GLN A 76 21.31 1.10 4.15
CA GLN A 76 21.34 0.68 5.56
C GLN A 76 20.80 1.81 6.44
N ILE A 77 19.54 1.70 6.84
CA ILE A 77 18.85 2.70 7.66
C ILE A 77 18.73 2.16 9.10
N PRO A 78 19.11 2.93 10.13
CA PRO A 78 18.99 2.51 11.52
C PRO A 78 17.53 2.62 11.98
N TRP A 79 16.68 1.71 11.49
CA TRP A 79 15.27 1.63 11.88
C TRP A 79 15.13 1.37 13.38
N GLY A 80 14.08 1.94 13.97
CA GLY A 80 13.73 1.72 15.37
C GLY A 80 13.03 0.38 15.58
N LYS A 81 12.97 -0.03 16.86
CA LYS A 81 12.17 -1.18 17.29
C LYS A 81 11.08 -0.70 18.24
N ASN A 82 9.83 -0.79 17.81
CA ASN A 82 8.67 -0.48 18.63
C ASN A 82 7.55 -1.49 18.35
N ASN A 83 7.52 -2.57 19.14
CA ASN A 83 6.58 -3.67 18.95
C ASN A 83 5.12 -3.23 19.17
N GLU A 84 4.88 -2.26 20.05
CA GLU A 84 3.55 -1.74 20.33
C GLU A 84 2.99 -0.99 19.11
N HIS A 85 3.78 -0.08 18.53
CA HIS A 85 3.40 0.64 17.32
C HIS A 85 3.28 -0.29 16.11
N LEU A 86 4.17 -1.27 15.96
CA LEU A 86 4.06 -2.29 14.91
C LEU A 86 2.73 -3.04 15.03
N LYS A 87 2.38 -3.49 16.24
CA LYS A 87 1.12 -4.20 16.49
C LYS A 87 -0.08 -3.31 16.23
N ALA A 88 -0.06 -2.05 16.69
CA ALA A 88 -1.12 -1.09 16.42
C ALA A 88 -1.32 -0.85 14.92
N TRP A 89 -0.23 -0.74 14.16
CA TRP A 89 -0.28 -0.62 12.69
C TRP A 89 -0.83 -1.89 12.03
N ALA A 90 -0.29 -3.06 12.37
CA ALA A 90 -0.69 -4.34 11.78
C ALA A 90 -2.17 -4.70 12.04
N GLU A 91 -2.71 -4.26 13.18
CA GLU A 91 -4.10 -4.51 13.58
C GLU A 91 -5.07 -3.36 13.21
N GLY A 92 -4.59 -2.27 12.59
CA GLY A 92 -5.41 -1.12 12.23
C GLY A 92 -6.01 -0.40 13.44
N ARG A 93 -5.15 -0.07 14.41
CA ARG A 93 -5.46 0.66 15.66
C ARG A 93 -4.45 1.77 15.94
N THR A 94 -3.95 2.42 14.90
CA THR A 94 -3.02 3.54 14.98
C THR A 94 -3.68 4.82 15.50
N GLY A 95 -5.02 4.90 15.42
CA GLY A 95 -5.77 6.12 15.72
C GLY A 95 -5.85 7.08 14.53
N TYR A 96 -5.19 6.78 13.41
CA TYR A 96 -5.37 7.46 12.13
C TYR A 96 -6.39 6.68 11.29
N PRO A 97 -7.65 7.15 11.17
CA PRO A 97 -8.73 6.33 10.63
C PRO A 97 -8.48 5.82 9.21
N PHE A 98 -7.77 6.59 8.40
CA PHE A 98 -7.45 6.18 7.04
C PHE A 98 -6.43 5.03 6.99
N VAL A 99 -5.40 5.08 7.84
CA VAL A 99 -4.41 3.98 7.98
C VAL A 99 -5.11 2.75 8.54
N ASP A 100 -5.94 2.92 9.56
CA ASP A 100 -6.68 1.86 10.22
C ASP A 100 -7.67 1.18 9.25
N ALA A 101 -8.41 1.96 8.46
CA ALA A 101 -9.30 1.45 7.43
C ALA A 101 -8.56 0.58 6.40
N ILE A 102 -7.39 1.02 5.93
CA ILE A 102 -6.59 0.26 4.95
C ILE A 102 -6.10 -1.05 5.55
N MET A 103 -5.53 -1.03 6.75
CA MET A 103 -5.00 -2.24 7.39
C MET A 103 -6.12 -3.23 7.74
N ARG A 104 -7.30 -2.73 8.11
CA ARG A 104 -8.49 -3.57 8.31
C ARG A 104 -9.03 -4.15 7.01
N GLN A 105 -9.07 -3.38 5.91
CA GLN A 105 -9.42 -3.94 4.59
C GLN A 105 -8.44 -5.06 4.22
N LEU A 106 -7.13 -4.81 4.33
CA LEU A 106 -6.10 -5.81 4.03
C LEU A 106 -6.35 -7.11 4.80
N LYS A 107 -6.60 -7.01 6.10
CA LYS A 107 -6.84 -8.19 6.94
C LYS A 107 -8.15 -8.92 6.63
N GLN A 108 -9.20 -8.19 6.23
CA GLN A 108 -10.52 -8.77 5.96
C GLN A 108 -10.65 -9.36 4.56
N GLU A 109 -10.06 -8.72 3.56
CA GLU A 109 -10.28 -9.00 2.14
C GLU A 109 -9.04 -9.50 1.43
N GLY A 110 -7.86 -9.36 2.05
CA GLY A 110 -6.58 -9.82 1.51
C GLY A 110 -6.09 -9.05 0.28
N TRP A 111 -6.73 -7.94 -0.06
CA TRP A 111 -6.29 -7.05 -1.13
C TRP A 111 -6.56 -5.58 -0.76
N ILE A 112 -5.58 -4.74 -1.06
CA ILE A 112 -5.71 -3.28 -0.98
C ILE A 112 -5.09 -2.64 -2.22
N HIS A 113 -5.70 -1.54 -2.65
CA HIS A 113 -5.23 -0.74 -3.79
C HIS A 113 -3.77 -0.33 -3.63
N HIS A 114 -3.00 -0.26 -4.73
CA HIS A 114 -1.56 0.05 -4.70
C HIS A 114 -1.24 1.36 -3.94
N LEU A 115 -1.94 2.45 -4.22
CA LEU A 115 -1.80 3.69 -3.44
C LEU A 115 -2.21 3.58 -1.95
N ALA A 116 -3.05 2.62 -1.55
CA ALA A 116 -3.30 2.34 -0.15
C ALA A 116 -2.09 1.67 0.51
N ARG A 117 -1.43 0.73 -0.21
CA ARG A 117 -0.13 0.16 0.20
C ARG A 117 0.91 1.25 0.41
N HIS A 118 0.97 2.24 -0.50
CA HIS A 118 1.87 3.39 -0.37
C HIS A 118 1.67 4.15 0.94
N MET A 119 0.41 4.41 1.29
CA MET A 119 0.07 5.14 2.51
C MET A 119 0.55 4.38 3.75
N VAL A 120 0.15 3.11 3.90
CA VAL A 120 0.46 2.36 5.12
C VAL A 120 1.95 1.99 5.23
N ALA A 121 2.64 1.76 4.11
CA ALA A 121 4.08 1.53 4.10
C ALA A 121 4.87 2.79 4.42
N CYS A 122 4.48 3.95 3.87
CA CYS A 122 5.08 5.23 4.23
C CYS A 122 4.88 5.52 5.72
N PHE A 123 3.66 5.32 6.24
CA PHE A 123 3.34 5.53 7.65
C PHE A 123 4.20 4.68 8.58
N LEU A 124 4.33 3.38 8.29
CA LEU A 124 5.13 2.46 9.10
C LEU A 124 6.62 2.83 9.12
N THR A 125 7.16 3.24 7.96
CA THR A 125 8.60 3.39 7.76
C THR A 125 9.03 4.84 7.94
N ARG A 126 9.42 5.51 6.85
CA ARG A 126 10.02 6.86 6.86
C ARG A 126 9.04 8.00 7.14
N GLY A 127 7.75 7.74 7.17
CA GLY A 127 6.72 8.76 7.35
C GLY A 127 6.50 9.10 8.82
N ASP A 128 6.18 8.10 9.64
CA ASP A 128 5.64 8.33 10.98
C ASP A 128 6.28 7.42 12.05
N LEU A 129 6.27 6.09 11.88
CA LEU A 129 6.63 5.16 12.97
C LEU A 129 8.13 4.78 13.04
N TRP A 130 8.91 5.02 11.97
CA TRP A 130 10.34 4.69 11.88
C TRP A 130 10.66 3.20 12.14
N ILE A 131 9.79 2.30 11.70
CA ILE A 131 9.95 0.84 11.82
C ILE A 131 10.46 0.27 10.49
N SER A 132 11.28 -0.79 10.54
CA SER A 132 11.85 -1.41 9.34
C SER A 132 10.76 -1.85 8.36
N TRP A 133 11.03 -1.64 7.07
CA TRP A 133 10.19 -2.13 5.99
C TRP A 133 10.10 -3.66 5.98
N GLU A 134 11.08 -4.37 6.54
CA GLU A 134 11.06 -5.83 6.70
C GLU A 134 9.91 -6.30 7.59
N GLU A 135 9.55 -5.53 8.62
CA GLU A 135 8.41 -5.86 9.50
C GLU A 135 7.07 -5.65 8.79
N GLY A 136 6.98 -4.60 7.98
CA GLY A 136 5.82 -4.37 7.11
C GLY A 136 5.67 -5.45 6.04
N ALA A 137 6.78 -5.89 5.46
CA ALA A 137 6.83 -6.96 4.45
C ALA A 137 6.26 -8.28 5.00
N LYS A 138 6.60 -8.65 6.24
CA LYS A 138 6.04 -9.84 6.92
C LYS A 138 4.53 -9.76 7.09
N VAL A 139 4.01 -8.61 7.55
CA VAL A 139 2.56 -8.42 7.70
C VAL A 139 1.83 -8.50 6.35
N PHE A 140 2.45 -7.98 5.30
CA PHE A 140 1.92 -8.08 3.94
C PHE A 140 1.97 -9.50 3.39
N GLU A 141 2.99 -10.28 3.75
CA GLU A 141 3.09 -11.71 3.44
C GLU A 141 1.95 -12.51 4.07
N ASP A 142 1.61 -12.24 5.32
CA ASP A 142 0.53 -12.94 6.02
C ASP A 142 -0.87 -12.66 5.45
N TYR A 143 -1.09 -11.46 4.89
CA TYR A 143 -2.44 -11.00 4.53
C TYR A 143 -2.69 -10.82 3.03
N LEU A 144 -1.69 -10.54 2.20
CA LEU A 144 -1.93 -10.29 0.77
C LEU A 144 -2.21 -11.58 0.01
N LEU A 145 -3.38 -11.66 -0.62
CA LEU A 145 -3.71 -12.69 -1.62
C LEU A 145 -2.83 -12.62 -2.86
N ASP A 146 -2.18 -11.49 -3.10
CA ASP A 146 -1.21 -11.31 -4.19
C ASP A 146 0.23 -11.25 -3.72
N TYR A 147 0.53 -11.80 -2.54
CA TYR A 147 1.89 -11.93 -2.06
C TYR A 147 2.78 -12.56 -3.13
N ASP A 148 3.92 -11.92 -3.31
CA ASP A 148 4.98 -12.30 -4.23
C ASP A 148 6.27 -11.76 -3.64
N TRP A 149 7.26 -12.63 -3.43
CA TRP A 149 8.49 -12.30 -2.72
C TRP A 149 9.22 -11.10 -3.33
N SER A 150 9.39 -11.10 -4.67
CA SER A 150 10.09 -10.04 -5.40
C SER A 150 9.32 -8.73 -5.38
N LEU A 151 8.01 -8.78 -5.64
CA LEU A 151 7.18 -7.57 -5.67
C LEU A 151 7.02 -6.98 -4.27
N ASN A 152 6.84 -7.81 -3.24
CA ASN A 152 6.69 -7.36 -1.86
C ASN A 152 7.97 -6.66 -1.39
N ALA A 153 9.12 -7.34 -1.46
CA ALA A 153 10.41 -6.77 -1.06
C ALA A 153 10.75 -5.48 -1.82
N GLY A 154 10.62 -5.52 -3.15
CA GLY A 154 10.93 -4.37 -4.01
C GLY A 154 10.07 -3.14 -3.72
N ASN A 155 8.75 -3.31 -3.56
CA ASN A 155 7.86 -2.20 -3.24
C ASN A 155 8.07 -1.68 -1.81
N TRP A 156 8.37 -2.53 -0.84
CA TRP A 156 8.70 -2.10 0.53
C TRP A 156 9.99 -1.29 0.58
N MET A 157 11.03 -1.70 -0.15
CA MET A 157 12.25 -0.91 -0.31
C MET A 157 11.98 0.43 -1.02
N TRP A 158 11.15 0.45 -2.07
CA TRP A 158 10.76 1.69 -2.75
C TRP A 158 10.06 2.66 -1.80
N LEU A 159 9.06 2.19 -1.05
CA LEU A 159 8.19 3.05 -0.24
C LEU A 159 8.88 3.57 1.02
N SER A 160 9.78 2.78 1.59
CA SER A 160 10.68 3.20 2.67
C SER A 160 11.84 4.09 2.20
N ALA A 161 11.98 4.30 0.89
CA ALA A 161 13.10 4.98 0.25
C ALA A 161 14.47 4.30 0.53
N SER A 162 14.44 2.98 0.70
CA SER A 162 15.64 2.16 0.91
C SER A 162 16.29 1.73 -0.41
N ALA A 163 15.52 1.62 -1.51
CA ALA A 163 16.04 1.38 -2.85
C ALA A 163 15.08 1.95 -3.92
N PHE A 164 15.58 2.18 -5.15
CA PHE A 164 14.83 2.57 -6.35
C PHE A 164 14.12 3.95 -6.33
N PHE A 165 13.74 4.45 -5.16
CA PHE A 165 13.15 5.78 -4.95
C PHE A 165 13.91 6.54 -3.86
N TYR A 166 14.42 7.71 -4.21
CA TYR A 166 15.28 8.51 -3.32
C TYR A 166 14.72 9.89 -2.98
N LYS A 167 13.50 10.23 -3.43
CA LYS A 167 12.84 11.51 -3.10
C LYS A 167 12.10 11.40 -1.75
N TYR A 168 12.83 11.03 -0.70
CA TYR A 168 12.29 10.74 0.65
C TYR A 168 11.54 11.92 1.28
N PHE A 169 11.80 13.16 0.84
CA PHE A 169 11.06 14.36 1.27
C PHE A 169 9.58 14.37 0.83
N ARG A 170 9.17 13.48 -0.09
CA ARG A 170 7.75 13.30 -0.46
C ARG A 170 7.10 12.31 0.50
N VAL A 171 6.48 12.81 1.56
CA VAL A 171 5.80 12.01 2.59
C VAL A 171 4.29 12.03 2.37
N TYR A 172 3.64 10.88 2.49
CA TYR A 172 2.19 10.78 2.42
C TYR A 172 1.58 11.27 3.74
N SER A 173 0.62 12.18 3.69
CA SER A 173 -0.11 12.58 4.89
C SER A 173 -1.21 11.54 5.21
N PRO A 174 -1.23 10.94 6.42
CA PRO A 174 -2.27 9.98 6.81
C PRO A 174 -3.66 10.61 6.94
N VAL A 175 -3.75 11.94 6.97
CA VAL A 175 -5.02 12.69 6.99
C VAL A 175 -5.39 13.20 5.59
N ALA A 176 -4.48 13.90 4.92
CA ALA A 176 -4.83 14.62 3.70
C ALA A 176 -4.89 13.73 2.44
N PHE A 177 -4.21 12.57 2.44
CA PHE A 177 -4.11 11.76 1.23
C PHE A 177 -5.45 11.12 0.84
N GLY A 178 -6.16 10.51 1.79
CA GLY A 178 -7.47 9.88 1.52
C GLY A 178 -8.56 10.87 1.13
N LYS A 179 -8.54 12.09 1.71
CA LYS A 179 -9.49 13.18 1.40
C LYS A 179 -9.49 13.60 -0.08
N LYS A 180 -8.39 13.37 -0.81
CA LYS A 180 -8.28 13.73 -2.23
C LYS A 180 -9.25 12.94 -3.12
N THR A 181 -9.54 11.69 -2.75
CA THR A 181 -10.35 10.77 -3.56
C THR A 181 -11.63 10.30 -2.86
N ASP A 182 -11.74 10.44 -1.54
CA ASP A 182 -12.97 10.19 -0.77
C ASP A 182 -13.17 11.32 0.24
N LYS A 183 -13.88 12.37 -0.19
CA LYS A 183 -14.13 13.55 0.63
C LYS A 183 -15.09 13.27 1.79
N GLU A 184 -15.98 12.29 1.64
CA GLU A 184 -17.02 11.95 2.62
C GLU A 184 -16.56 10.91 3.67
N GLY A 185 -15.41 10.28 3.42
CA GLY A 185 -14.84 9.25 4.27
C GLY A 185 -15.66 7.96 4.24
N LEU A 186 -16.36 7.67 3.13
CA LEU A 186 -17.17 6.45 2.98
C LEU A 186 -16.34 5.19 3.22
N TYR A 187 -15.09 5.19 2.77
CA TYR A 187 -14.16 4.08 2.98
C TYR A 187 -13.84 3.88 4.46
N ILE A 188 -13.58 4.96 5.20
CA ILE A 188 -13.37 4.91 6.65
C ILE A 188 -14.63 4.40 7.34
N ARG A 189 -15.81 4.90 6.98
CA ARG A 189 -17.09 4.48 7.56
C ARG A 189 -17.38 2.98 7.33
N LYS A 190 -16.87 2.39 6.24
CA LYS A 190 -16.97 0.95 5.93
C LYS A 190 -16.06 0.12 6.83
N TYR A 191 -14.77 0.44 6.90
CA TYR A 191 -13.76 -0.39 7.57
C TYR A 191 -13.46 -0.02 9.03
N VAL A 192 -13.88 1.17 9.47
CA VAL A 192 -13.79 1.67 10.85
C VAL A 192 -15.20 2.05 11.31
N PRO A 193 -16.10 1.04 11.51
CA PRO A 193 -17.52 1.28 11.76
C PRO A 193 -17.79 2.04 13.06
N GLU A 194 -16.86 2.02 14.02
CA GLU A 194 -16.94 2.84 15.24
C GLU A 194 -16.91 4.35 14.95
N LEU A 195 -16.40 4.78 13.80
CA LEU A 195 -16.43 6.19 13.34
C LEU A 195 -17.55 6.46 12.33
N LYS A 196 -18.45 5.50 12.08
CA LYS A 196 -19.47 5.60 11.02
C LYS A 196 -20.38 6.81 11.16
N LYS A 197 -20.63 7.30 12.38
CA LYS A 197 -21.50 8.45 12.68
C LYS A 197 -20.75 9.79 12.79
N TYR A 198 -19.41 9.79 12.73
CA TYR A 198 -18.65 11.03 12.82
C TYR A 198 -19.00 11.98 11.66
N PRO A 199 -19.14 13.29 11.89
CA PRO A 199 -19.26 14.25 10.80
C PRO A 199 -18.08 14.15 9.83
N THR A 200 -18.34 14.36 8.54
CA THR A 200 -17.33 14.29 7.47
C THR A 200 -16.12 15.19 7.73
N GLU A 201 -16.32 16.34 8.38
CA GLU A 201 -15.25 17.25 8.80
C GLU A 201 -14.18 16.56 9.65
N PHE A 202 -14.59 15.64 10.54
CA PHE A 202 -13.73 15.01 11.53
C PHE A 202 -13.36 13.56 11.19
N ILE A 203 -13.95 12.95 10.16
CA ILE A 203 -13.81 11.51 9.89
C ILE A 203 -12.35 11.05 9.68
N TYR A 204 -11.49 11.94 9.15
CA TYR A 204 -10.06 11.68 8.94
C TYR A 204 -9.17 12.13 10.10
N GLU A 205 -9.69 12.94 11.03
CA GLU A 205 -8.96 13.53 12.15
C GLU A 205 -9.87 13.68 13.39
N PRO A 206 -10.40 12.55 13.92
CA PRO A 206 -11.45 12.56 14.93
C PRO A 206 -11.02 13.22 16.24
N TRP A 207 -9.72 13.28 16.51
CA TRP A 207 -9.15 14.01 17.65
C TRP A 207 -9.43 15.52 17.62
N LYS A 208 -9.81 16.11 16.46
CA LYS A 208 -10.24 17.51 16.38
C LYS A 208 -11.73 17.71 16.67
N ALA A 209 -12.52 16.64 16.74
CA ALA A 209 -13.93 16.77 17.05
C ALA A 209 -14.11 17.25 18.51
N PRO A 210 -14.95 18.26 18.77
CA PRO A 210 -15.31 18.64 20.14
C PRO A 210 -15.88 17.44 20.91
N LYS A 211 -15.69 17.41 22.24
CA LYS A 211 -16.18 16.30 23.08
C LYS A 211 -17.69 16.03 22.93
N SER A 212 -18.48 17.08 22.69
CA SER A 212 -19.91 16.95 22.39
C SER A 212 -20.18 16.16 21.10
N VAL A 213 -19.39 16.40 20.05
CA VAL A 213 -19.47 15.65 18.78
C VAL A 213 -19.03 14.21 18.99
N GLN A 214 -17.94 13.97 19.71
CA GLN A 214 -17.45 12.61 20.01
C GLN A 214 -18.44 11.78 20.83
N THR A 215 -19.21 12.42 21.72
CA THR A 215 -20.19 11.74 22.58
C THR A 215 -21.50 11.45 21.84
N ALA A 216 -21.85 12.27 20.85
CA ALA A 216 -23.06 12.11 20.06
C ALA A 216 -22.92 11.12 18.89
N ALA A 217 -21.71 10.97 18.37
CA ALA A 217 -21.37 10.03 17.29
C ALA A 217 -21.24 8.59 17.84
#